data_AF-A0A4Z0V5N3-F1
#
_entry.id   AF-A0A4Z0V5N3-F1
#
_cell.length_a   1.000
_cell.length_b   1.000
_cell.length_c   1.000
_cell.angle_alpha   90.00
_cell.angle_beta   90.00
_cell.angle_gamma   90.00
#
_symmetry.space_group_name_H-M   'P 1'
#
loop_
_entity.id
_entity.type
_entity.pdbx_description
1 polymer ?
#
loop_
_entity_poly.entity_id
_entity_poly.type
_entity_poly.pdbx_seq_one_letter_code
_entity_poly.pdbx_strand_id
1 'polypeptide(L)'
;MMIQQITQRLQEVNNLLATCKQDSITFEQALLLSLFYKDFNETNQIVTEAAAMFHDDAEQLNEISFSLFSKAEKFLSLDNLGLQSVDFEGIFNDHLKPYEAKYEEAKDISTGLWREYSAMSNRLDFLPLDSEDYKSLDPLCDAKKAEYDTAHARVNLLYNELQQERDRTFCVYCFKPVFLSVLVERLKGISGSIISDIRRMKGDAHE
;
A
#
# COMPACT_ATOMS: atom_id res chain seq x y z
N MET A 1 1.42 -19.51 8.74
CA MET A 1 2.79 -19.42 9.28
C MET A 1 3.57 -18.41 8.46
N MET A 2 4.15 -17.37 9.08
CA MET A 2 4.84 -16.26 8.41
C MET A 2 5.99 -16.79 7.55
N ILE A 3 6.78 -17.76 8.03
CA ILE A 3 7.93 -18.31 7.29
C ILE A 3 7.53 -19.03 5.99
N GLN A 4 6.37 -19.71 5.96
CA GLN A 4 5.80 -20.26 4.73
C GLN A 4 5.35 -19.15 3.77
N GLN A 5 4.67 -18.12 4.30
CA GLN A 5 4.18 -16.99 3.50
C GLN A 5 5.32 -16.18 2.88
N ILE A 6 6.43 -15.96 3.61
CA ILE A 6 7.64 -15.31 3.11
C ILE A 6 8.18 -16.10 1.92
N THR A 7 8.27 -17.43 2.04
CA THR A 7 8.82 -18.29 0.99
C THR A 7 7.99 -18.18 -0.29
N GLN A 8 6.66 -18.22 -0.19
CA GLN A 8 5.77 -18.07 -1.34
C GLN A 8 5.90 -16.68 -1.97
N ARG A 9 5.88 -15.62 -1.17
CA ARG A 9 5.93 -14.24 -1.70
C ARG A 9 7.31 -13.87 -2.24
N LEU A 10 8.38 -14.42 -1.68
CA LEU A 10 9.73 -14.27 -2.25
C LEU A 10 9.84 -14.98 -3.61
N GLN A 11 9.12 -16.09 -3.79
CA GLN A 11 9.02 -16.74 -5.10
C GLN A 11 8.28 -15.87 -6.13
N GLU A 12 7.23 -15.15 -5.74
CA GLU A 12 6.55 -14.18 -6.59
C GLU A 12 7.50 -13.03 -6.97
N VAL A 13 8.23 -12.47 -6.00
CA VAL A 13 9.27 -11.46 -6.24
C VAL A 13 10.32 -11.98 -7.23
N ASN A 14 10.81 -13.20 -7.04
CA ASN A 14 11.79 -13.81 -7.95
C ASN A 14 11.26 -13.98 -9.38
N ASN A 15 9.99 -14.36 -9.53
CA ASN A 15 9.37 -14.50 -10.85
C ASN A 15 9.23 -13.14 -11.53
N LEU A 16 8.83 -12.12 -10.77
CA LEU A 16 8.77 -10.74 -11.25
C LEU A 16 10.15 -10.29 -11.73
N LEU A 17 11.17 -10.37 -10.87
CA LEU A 17 12.51 -9.88 -11.20
C LEU A 17 13.20 -10.65 -12.32
N ALA A 18 12.87 -11.93 -12.52
CA ALA A 18 13.40 -12.72 -13.64
C ALA A 18 12.83 -12.30 -15.01
N THR A 19 11.68 -11.62 -15.04
CA THR A 19 10.95 -11.30 -16.28
C THR A 19 10.77 -9.80 -16.50
N CYS A 20 10.95 -9.00 -15.45
CA CYS A 20 10.72 -7.57 -15.49
C CYS A 20 11.88 -6.84 -16.20
N LYS A 21 11.52 -5.99 -17.16
CA LYS A 21 12.44 -4.95 -17.65
C LYS A 21 12.40 -3.81 -16.63
N GLN A 22 13.54 -3.51 -16.04
CA GLN A 22 13.67 -2.52 -14.95
C GLN A 22 13.18 -1.13 -15.37
N ASP A 23 13.24 -0.80 -16.67
CA ASP A 23 12.76 0.47 -17.23
C ASP A 23 11.22 0.57 -17.38
N SER A 24 10.47 -0.49 -17.06
CA SER A 24 9.01 -0.55 -17.28
C SER A 24 8.25 -1.19 -16.11
N ILE A 25 8.63 -0.86 -14.88
CA ILE A 25 7.89 -1.32 -13.69
C ILE A 25 6.52 -0.65 -13.66
N THR A 26 5.46 -1.48 -13.61
CA THR A 26 4.10 -1.00 -13.42
C THR A 26 3.80 -0.74 -11.94
N PHE A 27 2.74 0.02 -11.66
CA PHE A 27 2.29 0.24 -10.28
C PHE A 27 2.07 -1.07 -9.51
N GLU A 28 1.45 -2.08 -10.11
CA GLU A 28 1.20 -3.36 -9.40
C GLU A 28 2.48 -4.12 -9.07
N GLN A 29 3.48 -4.02 -9.94
CA GLN A 29 4.79 -4.62 -9.70
C GLN A 29 5.52 -3.87 -8.59
N ALA A 30 5.47 -2.54 -8.61
CA ALA A 30 6.04 -1.71 -7.55
C ALA A 30 5.37 -1.99 -6.19
N LEU A 31 4.03 -2.13 -6.18
CA LEU A 31 3.24 -2.49 -5.00
C LEU A 31 3.62 -3.87 -4.48
N LEU A 32 3.78 -4.87 -5.34
CA LEU A 32 4.21 -6.21 -4.95
C LEU A 32 5.56 -6.19 -4.20
N LEU A 33 6.56 -5.51 -4.77
CA LEU A 33 7.90 -5.37 -4.17
C LEU A 33 7.83 -4.64 -2.83
N SER A 34 7.07 -3.54 -2.80
CA SER A 34 6.94 -2.68 -1.62
C SER A 34 6.21 -3.37 -0.48
N LEU A 35 5.15 -4.12 -0.79
CA LEU A 35 4.42 -4.93 0.19
C LEU A 35 5.27 -6.06 0.74
N PHE A 36 6.05 -6.75 -0.09
CA PHE A 36 6.95 -7.80 0.41
C PHE A 36 7.91 -7.24 1.47
N TYR A 37 8.51 -6.08 1.22
CA TYR A 37 9.35 -5.43 2.22
C TYR A 37 8.57 -4.95 3.44
N LYS A 38 7.44 -4.29 3.26
CA LYS A 38 6.59 -3.79 4.35
C LYS A 38 6.19 -4.92 5.31
N ASP A 39 5.80 -6.06 4.76
CA ASP A 39 5.20 -7.14 5.54
C ASP A 39 6.24 -8.02 6.25
N PHE A 40 7.51 -8.00 5.80
CA PHE A 40 8.54 -8.92 6.29
C PHE A 40 9.83 -8.26 6.79
N ASN A 41 9.90 -6.92 6.85
CA ASN A 41 11.09 -6.23 7.37
C ASN A 41 11.34 -6.48 8.87
N GLU A 42 10.32 -6.83 9.65
CA GLU A 42 10.42 -7.20 11.07
C GLU A 42 10.89 -8.65 11.26
N THR A 43 12.18 -8.88 11.00
CA THR A 43 12.76 -10.23 10.98
C THR A 43 12.77 -10.93 12.35
N ASN A 44 12.61 -10.18 13.45
CA ASN A 44 12.54 -10.75 14.80
C ASN A 44 11.29 -11.63 15.00
N GLN A 45 10.18 -11.29 14.33
CA GLN A 45 8.96 -12.10 14.37
C GLN A 45 9.19 -13.46 13.72
N ILE A 46 9.95 -13.50 12.63
CA ILE A 46 10.32 -14.73 11.92
C ILE A 46 11.12 -15.67 12.82
N VAL A 47 12.10 -15.13 13.55
CA VAL A 47 12.91 -15.91 14.49
C VAL A 47 12.06 -16.48 15.63
N THR A 48 11.14 -15.66 16.16
CA THR A 48 10.24 -16.08 17.23
C THR A 48 9.32 -17.22 16.79
N GLU A 49 8.75 -17.11 15.58
CA GLU A 49 7.88 -18.15 15.02
C GLU A 49 8.65 -19.42 14.66
N ALA A 50 9.88 -19.30 14.15
CA ALA A 50 10.74 -20.45 13.91
C ALA A 50 11.10 -21.19 15.20
N ALA A 51 11.37 -20.46 16.30
CA ALA A 51 11.63 -21.06 17.59
C ALA A 51 10.41 -21.82 18.15
N ALA A 52 9.20 -21.25 18.03
CA ALA A 52 7.97 -21.94 18.41
C ALA A 52 7.77 -23.20 17.56
N MET A 53 7.89 -23.08 16.24
CA MET A 53 7.71 -24.19 15.30
C MET A 53 8.73 -25.31 15.52
N PHE A 54 9.97 -24.99 15.90
CA PHE A 54 10.99 -26.00 16.15
C PHE A 54 10.56 -27.01 17.24
N HIS A 55 9.81 -26.54 18.24
CA HIS A 55 9.27 -27.42 19.29
C HIS A 55 8.07 -28.25 18.81
N ASP A 56 7.32 -27.77 17.83
CA ASP A 56 6.13 -28.43 17.31
C ASP A 56 6.47 -29.46 16.22
N ASP A 57 7.21 -29.04 15.18
CA ASP A 57 7.59 -29.87 14.03
C ASP A 57 8.90 -29.36 13.40
N ALA A 58 10.01 -29.87 13.93
CA ALA A 58 11.35 -29.56 13.44
C ALA A 58 11.62 -30.04 12.01
N GLU A 59 10.92 -31.08 11.52
CA GLU A 59 11.14 -31.59 10.16
C GLU A 59 10.50 -30.66 9.14
N GLN A 60 9.25 -30.27 9.39
CA GLN A 60 8.56 -29.30 8.55
C GLN A 60 9.26 -27.94 8.57
N LEU A 61 9.75 -27.48 9.73
CA LEU A 61 10.54 -26.25 9.84
C LEU A 61 11.80 -26.31 8.97
N ASN A 62 12.48 -27.46 8.97
CA ASN A 62 13.68 -27.68 8.16
C ASN A 62 13.36 -27.58 6.66
N GLU A 63 12.29 -28.24 6.19
CA GLU A 63 11.88 -28.17 4.78
C GLU A 63 11.56 -26.73 4.33
N ILE A 64 10.80 -25.99 5.14
CA ILE A 64 10.45 -24.61 4.83
C ILE A 64 11.71 -23.73 4.83
N SER A 65 12.62 -23.95 5.78
CA SER A 65 13.87 -23.20 5.86
C SER A 65 14.75 -23.45 4.64
N PHE A 66 14.86 -24.69 4.15
CA PHE A 66 15.55 -24.99 2.89
C PHE A 66 14.92 -24.29 1.69
N SER A 67 13.59 -24.29 1.61
CA SER A 67 12.87 -23.61 0.55
C SER A 67 13.15 -22.10 0.58
N LEU A 68 13.03 -21.47 1.75
CA LEU A 68 13.33 -20.04 1.95
C LEU A 68 14.78 -19.70 1.56
N PHE A 69 15.73 -20.50 2.03
CA PHE A 69 17.15 -20.34 1.71
C PHE A 69 17.38 -20.37 0.20
N SER A 70 16.84 -21.37 -0.49
CA SER A 70 16.95 -21.50 -1.95
C SER A 70 16.29 -20.32 -2.69
N LYS A 71 15.13 -19.83 -2.23
CA LYS A 71 14.49 -18.64 -2.83
C LYS A 71 15.30 -17.37 -2.60
N ALA A 72 15.93 -17.22 -1.44
CA ALA A 72 16.80 -16.09 -1.15
C ALA A 72 18.08 -16.13 -2.00
N GLU A 73 18.69 -17.30 -2.17
CA GLU A 73 19.83 -17.45 -3.09
C GLU A 73 19.46 -17.12 -4.53
N LYS A 74 18.30 -17.59 -4.99
CA LYS A 74 17.80 -17.25 -6.32
C LYS A 74 17.68 -15.73 -6.47
N PHE A 75 17.06 -15.05 -5.52
CA PHE A 75 16.92 -13.59 -5.55
C PHE A 75 18.28 -12.89 -5.68
N LEU A 76 19.25 -13.29 -4.85
CA LEU A 76 20.58 -12.67 -4.81
C LEU A 76 21.41 -12.96 -6.07
N SER A 77 21.05 -13.99 -6.83
CA SER A 77 21.66 -14.29 -8.13
C SER A 77 21.07 -13.48 -9.30
N LEU A 78 19.91 -12.84 -9.10
CA LEU A 78 19.28 -12.02 -10.15
C LEU A 78 19.96 -10.65 -10.25
N ASP A 79 20.14 -10.16 -11.47
CA ASP A 79 20.52 -8.78 -11.69
C ASP A 79 19.33 -7.86 -11.40
N ASN A 80 19.37 -7.20 -10.24
CA ASN A 80 18.37 -6.27 -9.77
C ASN A 80 18.91 -4.83 -9.67
N LEU A 81 20.06 -4.53 -10.29
CA LEU A 81 20.71 -3.24 -10.17
C LEU A 81 19.89 -2.09 -10.74
N GLY A 82 19.22 -2.28 -11.88
CA GLY A 82 18.38 -1.23 -12.44
C GLY A 82 17.06 -1.00 -11.70
N LEU A 83 16.73 -1.81 -10.68
CA LEU A 83 15.67 -1.41 -9.74
C LEU A 83 16.06 -0.11 -9.02
N GLN A 84 17.36 0.12 -8.76
CA GLN A 84 17.83 1.29 -8.01
C GLN A 84 17.55 2.61 -8.75
N SER A 85 17.39 2.58 -10.07
CA SER A 85 17.06 3.73 -10.90
C SER A 85 15.55 3.95 -11.10
N VAL A 86 14.71 3.04 -10.60
CA VAL A 86 13.26 3.16 -10.76
C VAL A 86 12.71 4.25 -9.84
N ASP A 87 11.90 5.14 -10.41
CA ASP A 87 11.21 6.19 -9.68
C ASP A 87 9.90 5.68 -9.06
N PHE A 88 10.01 5.04 -7.89
CA PHE A 88 8.86 4.54 -7.15
C PHE A 88 7.92 5.66 -6.68
N GLU A 89 8.46 6.84 -6.37
CA GLU A 89 7.68 8.02 -5.99
C GLU A 89 6.84 8.50 -7.19
N GLY A 90 7.44 8.59 -8.37
CA GLY A 90 6.75 8.87 -9.63
C GLY A 90 5.64 7.87 -9.93
N ILE A 91 5.92 6.56 -9.83
CA ILE A 91 4.93 5.49 -10.03
C ILE A 91 3.73 5.64 -9.08
N PHE A 92 3.99 5.93 -7.80
CA PHE A 92 2.94 6.15 -6.81
C PHE A 92 2.09 7.38 -7.13
N ASN A 93 2.74 8.51 -7.44
CA ASN A 93 2.04 9.74 -7.78
C ASN A 93 1.18 9.58 -9.04
N ASP A 94 1.70 8.88 -10.06
CA ASP A 94 0.96 8.59 -11.29
C ASP A 94 -0.28 7.73 -11.04
N HIS A 95 -0.22 6.78 -10.11
CA HIS A 95 -1.39 5.97 -9.69
C HIS A 95 -2.47 6.80 -9.01
N LEU A 96 -2.10 7.84 -8.25
CA LEU A 96 -3.06 8.69 -7.54
C LEU A 96 -3.73 9.75 -8.43
N LYS A 97 -3.12 10.14 -9.56
CA LYS A 97 -3.65 11.18 -10.46
C LYS A 97 -5.14 11.01 -10.83
N PRO A 98 -5.66 9.81 -11.16
CA PRO A 98 -7.08 9.65 -11.48
C PRO A 98 -8.01 9.92 -10.29
N TYR A 99 -7.57 9.63 -9.07
CA TYR A 99 -8.33 9.90 -7.84
C TYR A 99 -8.33 11.39 -7.51
N GLU A 100 -7.15 12.02 -7.62
CA GLU A 100 -6.99 13.47 -7.45
C GLU A 100 -7.84 14.24 -8.46
N ALA A 101 -7.81 13.85 -9.74
CA ALA A 101 -8.60 14.50 -10.79
C ALA A 101 -10.11 14.45 -10.50
N LYS A 102 -10.64 13.30 -10.07
CA LYS A 102 -12.06 13.16 -9.70
C LYS A 102 -12.42 14.02 -8.49
N TYR A 103 -11.56 14.05 -7.48
CA TYR A 103 -11.76 14.86 -6.29
C TYR A 103 -11.76 16.36 -6.63
N GLU A 104 -10.79 16.82 -7.42
CA GLU A 104 -10.67 18.22 -7.84
C GLU A 104 -11.88 18.65 -8.69
N GLU A 105 -12.32 17.82 -9.66
CA GLU A 105 -13.51 18.10 -10.46
C GLU A 105 -14.77 18.26 -9.57
N ALA A 106 -14.98 17.34 -8.62
CA ALA A 106 -16.11 17.43 -7.71
C ALA A 106 -16.04 18.64 -6.79
N LYS A 107 -14.83 19.00 -6.35
CA LYS A 107 -14.57 20.17 -5.50
C LYS A 107 -14.87 21.47 -6.25
N ASP A 108 -14.51 21.56 -7.52
CA ASP A 108 -14.81 22.72 -8.37
C ASP A 108 -16.32 22.89 -8.54
N ILE A 109 -17.05 21.80 -8.80
CA ILE A 109 -18.52 21.81 -8.90
C ILE A 109 -19.16 22.25 -7.57
N SER A 110 -18.76 21.64 -6.45
CA SER A 110 -19.30 21.99 -5.12
C SER A 110 -19.01 23.45 -4.76
N THR A 111 -17.82 23.96 -5.11
CA THR A 111 -17.43 25.35 -4.89
C THR A 111 -18.29 26.31 -5.72
N GLY A 112 -18.61 25.95 -6.97
CA GLY A 112 -19.53 26.72 -7.82
C GLY A 112 -20.92 26.84 -7.18
N LEU A 113 -21.49 25.71 -6.77
CA LEU A 113 -22.81 25.67 -6.11
C LEU A 113 -22.82 26.43 -4.78
N TRP A 114 -21.73 26.33 -4.00
CA TRP A 114 -21.58 27.11 -2.77
C TRP A 114 -21.64 28.62 -3.01
N ARG A 115 -21.01 29.12 -4.09
CA ARG A 115 -21.06 30.55 -4.45
C ARG A 115 -22.48 31.00 -4.79
N GLU A 116 -23.22 30.20 -5.55
CA GLU A 116 -24.62 30.51 -5.91
C GLU A 116 -25.51 30.54 -4.67
N TYR A 117 -25.49 29.47 -3.87
CA TYR A 117 -26.24 29.37 -2.62
C TYR A 117 -25.89 30.53 -1.66
N SER A 118 -24.60 30.77 -1.43
CA SER A 118 -24.11 31.82 -0.52
C SER A 118 -24.57 33.21 -0.97
N ALA A 119 -24.52 33.51 -2.28
CA ALA A 119 -25.00 34.78 -2.80
C ALA A 119 -26.51 34.98 -2.57
N MET A 120 -27.33 33.94 -2.74
CA MET A 120 -28.77 33.99 -2.47
C MET A 120 -29.06 34.14 -0.97
N SER A 121 -28.38 33.36 -0.13
CA SER A 121 -28.50 33.44 1.33
C SER A 121 -28.16 34.84 1.84
N ASN A 122 -27.02 35.39 1.40
CA ASN A 122 -26.60 36.75 1.77
C ASN A 122 -27.63 37.80 1.33
N ARG A 123 -28.31 37.61 0.19
CA ARG A 123 -29.36 38.55 -0.26
C ARG A 123 -30.61 38.47 0.63
N LEU A 124 -31.00 37.28 1.07
CA LEU A 124 -32.13 37.09 1.98
C LEU A 124 -31.94 37.83 3.30
N ASP A 125 -30.72 37.87 3.83
CA ASP A 125 -30.39 38.56 5.08
C ASP A 125 -30.72 40.08 5.07
N PHE A 126 -30.84 40.68 3.89
CA PHE A 126 -31.17 42.10 3.71
C PHE A 126 -32.63 42.39 3.35
N LEU A 127 -33.47 41.35 3.17
CA LEU A 127 -34.87 41.52 2.78
C LEU A 127 -35.82 41.42 3.99
N PRO A 128 -36.89 42.24 4.05
CA PRO A 128 -37.95 42.05 5.03
C PRO A 128 -38.66 40.71 4.83
N LEU A 129 -38.86 39.95 5.90
CA LEU A 129 -39.46 38.60 5.88
C LEU A 129 -40.85 38.55 5.24
N ASP A 130 -41.61 39.64 5.33
CA ASP A 130 -42.97 39.75 4.81
C ASP A 130 -43.02 40.17 3.33
N SER A 131 -41.89 40.61 2.76
CA SER A 131 -41.80 41.04 1.36
C SER A 131 -42.05 39.87 0.38
N GLU A 132 -42.62 40.19 -0.78
CA GLU A 132 -42.81 39.20 -1.86
C GLU A 132 -41.46 38.71 -2.42
N ASP A 133 -40.46 39.59 -2.45
CA ASP A 133 -39.09 39.25 -2.85
C ASP A 133 -38.47 38.20 -1.91
N TYR A 134 -38.66 38.32 -0.59
CA TYR A 134 -38.20 37.31 0.36
C TYR A 134 -38.91 35.97 0.11
N LYS A 135 -40.25 35.98 0.09
CA LYS A 135 -41.08 34.78 -0.06
C LYS A 135 -40.82 34.01 -1.36
N SER A 136 -40.36 34.68 -2.41
CA SER A 136 -40.02 34.06 -3.70
C SER A 136 -38.58 33.55 -3.75
N LEU A 137 -37.63 34.25 -3.12
CA LEU A 137 -36.21 33.88 -3.13
C LEU A 137 -35.86 32.77 -2.12
N ASP A 138 -36.54 32.73 -0.98
CA ASP A 138 -36.33 31.76 0.12
C ASP A 138 -36.39 30.29 -0.36
N PRO A 139 -37.44 29.81 -1.06
CA PRO A 139 -37.48 28.43 -1.54
C PRO A 139 -36.44 28.13 -2.62
N LEU A 140 -36.01 29.12 -3.40
CA LEU A 140 -34.95 28.95 -4.40
C LEU A 140 -33.58 28.80 -3.72
N CYS A 141 -33.35 29.56 -2.65
CA CYS A 141 -32.14 29.45 -1.83
C CYS A 141 -32.06 28.07 -1.17
N ASP A 142 -33.17 27.56 -0.62
CA ASP A 142 -33.24 26.21 -0.05
C ASP A 142 -32.96 25.12 -1.08
N ALA A 143 -33.52 25.23 -2.29
CA ALA A 143 -33.22 24.30 -3.38
C ALA A 143 -31.74 24.32 -3.75
N LYS A 144 -31.13 25.51 -3.83
CA LYS A 144 -29.70 25.67 -4.12
C LYS A 144 -28.80 25.14 -3.01
N LYS A 145 -29.22 25.30 -1.75
CA LYS A 145 -28.56 24.68 -0.60
C LYS A 145 -28.57 23.15 -0.72
N ALA A 146 -29.71 22.55 -1.07
CA ALA A 146 -29.81 21.10 -1.23
C ALA A 146 -28.91 20.56 -2.37
N GLU A 147 -28.81 21.29 -3.49
CA GLU A 147 -27.85 20.99 -4.57
C GLU A 147 -26.40 21.03 -4.06
N TYR A 148 -26.02 22.10 -3.35
CA TYR A 148 -24.70 22.24 -2.73
C TYR A 148 -24.42 21.12 -1.74
N ASP A 149 -25.33 20.84 -0.81
CA ASP A 149 -25.16 19.81 0.23
C ASP A 149 -24.92 18.43 -0.39
N THR A 150 -25.66 18.12 -1.47
CA THR A 150 -25.48 16.88 -2.24
C THR A 150 -24.10 16.81 -2.91
N ALA A 151 -23.68 17.89 -3.57
CA ALA A 151 -22.37 17.97 -4.20
C ALA A 151 -21.23 17.92 -3.17
N HIS A 152 -21.39 18.57 -2.02
CA HIS A 152 -20.42 18.58 -0.94
C HIS A 152 -20.28 17.20 -0.28
N ALA A 153 -21.39 16.49 -0.09
CA ALA A 153 -21.36 15.09 0.35
C ALA A 153 -20.54 14.21 -0.61
N ARG A 154 -20.70 14.41 -1.93
CA ARG A 154 -19.90 13.70 -2.95
C ARG A 154 -18.40 14.04 -2.85
N VAL A 155 -18.03 15.30 -2.60
CA VAL A 155 -16.63 15.70 -2.38
C VAL A 155 -16.02 14.96 -1.19
N ASN A 156 -16.76 14.86 -0.07
CA ASN A 156 -16.30 14.15 1.11
C ASN A 156 -16.09 12.65 0.84
N LEU A 157 -16.97 12.01 0.06
CA LEU A 157 -16.79 10.62 -0.35
C LEU A 157 -15.52 10.43 -1.18
N LEU A 158 -15.31 11.27 -2.21
CA LEU A 158 -14.13 11.18 -3.08
C LEU A 158 -12.83 11.49 -2.35
N TYR A 159 -12.86 12.42 -1.39
CA TYR A 159 -11.71 12.68 -0.52
C TYR A 159 -11.34 11.45 0.30
N ASN A 160 -12.33 10.78 0.90
CA ASN A 160 -12.11 9.58 1.68
C ASN A 160 -11.56 8.43 0.81
N GLU A 161 -12.07 8.26 -0.41
CA GLU A 161 -11.55 7.29 -1.38
C GLU A 161 -10.07 7.56 -1.71
N LEU A 162 -9.73 8.83 -1.98
CA LEU A 162 -8.34 9.24 -2.25
C LEU A 162 -7.43 8.96 -1.04
N GLN A 163 -7.85 9.29 0.18
CA GLN A 163 -7.06 9.01 1.39
C GLN A 163 -6.90 7.51 1.61
N GLN A 164 -7.96 6.73 1.45
CA GLN A 164 -7.91 5.28 1.62
C GLN A 164 -6.93 4.63 0.63
N GLU A 165 -6.99 5.03 -0.65
CA GLU A 165 -6.09 4.48 -1.65
C GLU A 165 -4.64 4.92 -1.40
N ARG A 166 -4.44 6.18 -1.02
CA ARG A 166 -3.13 6.71 -0.61
C ARG A 166 -2.55 5.90 0.56
N ASP A 167 -3.30 5.70 1.62
CA ASP A 167 -2.85 4.97 2.82
C ASP A 167 -2.53 3.50 2.51
N ARG A 168 -3.38 2.86 1.70
CA ARG A 168 -3.20 1.46 1.27
C ARG A 168 -1.90 1.28 0.48
N THR A 169 -1.55 2.27 -0.34
CA THR A 169 -0.48 2.16 -1.34
C THR A 169 0.78 2.94 -0.98
N PHE A 170 0.78 3.69 0.12
CA PHE A 170 1.90 4.53 0.59
C PHE A 170 3.23 3.79 0.75
N CYS A 171 3.19 2.47 0.91
CA CYS A 171 4.40 1.65 0.93
C CYS A 171 5.23 1.78 -0.36
N VAL A 172 4.60 2.03 -1.51
CA VAL A 172 5.28 2.27 -2.79
C VAL A 172 6.09 3.55 -2.74
N TYR A 173 5.50 4.63 -2.22
CA TYR A 173 6.18 5.91 -2.05
C TYR A 173 7.45 5.80 -1.18
N CYS A 174 7.36 5.06 -0.09
CA CYS A 174 8.48 4.93 0.87
C CYS A 174 9.52 3.88 0.46
N PHE A 175 9.25 3.08 -0.56
CA PHE A 175 10.07 1.92 -0.86
C PHE A 175 11.40 2.33 -1.48
N LYS A 176 12.49 1.75 -0.97
CA LYS A 176 13.81 1.84 -1.58
C LYS A 176 14.30 0.44 -1.96
N PRO A 177 14.68 0.21 -3.23
CA PRO A 177 15.09 -1.10 -3.71
C PRO A 177 16.24 -1.73 -2.92
N VAL A 178 17.19 -0.93 -2.43
CA VAL A 178 18.29 -1.41 -1.57
C VAL A 178 17.80 -2.17 -0.33
N PHE A 179 16.65 -1.78 0.24
CA PHE A 179 16.11 -2.43 1.43
C PHE A 179 15.65 -3.86 1.16
N LEU A 180 15.24 -4.16 -0.07
CA LEU A 180 14.84 -5.51 -0.46
C LEU A 180 16.04 -6.46 -0.45
N SER A 181 17.19 -6.05 -1.01
CA SER A 181 18.41 -6.85 -0.98
C SER A 181 18.88 -7.10 0.45
N VAL A 182 18.84 -6.08 1.32
CA VAL A 182 19.20 -6.22 2.75
C VAL A 182 18.26 -7.21 3.46
N LEU A 183 16.96 -7.12 3.20
CA LEU A 183 15.97 -8.04 3.78
C LEU A 183 16.25 -9.48 3.33
N VAL A 184 16.48 -9.70 2.03
CA VAL A 184 16.70 -11.05 1.51
C VAL A 184 18.00 -11.67 2.03
N GLU A 185 19.08 -10.89 2.16
CA GLU A 185 20.31 -11.37 2.82
C GLU A 185 20.05 -11.81 4.26
N ARG A 186 19.25 -11.04 5.02
CA ARG A 186 18.86 -11.43 6.38
C ARG A 186 18.03 -12.72 6.40
N LEU A 187 17.06 -12.85 5.49
CA LEU A 187 16.24 -14.07 5.37
C LEU A 187 17.10 -15.29 5.03
N LYS A 188 18.10 -15.13 4.16
CA LYS A 188 19.09 -16.19 3.85
C LYS A 188 19.88 -16.56 5.10
N GLY A 189 20.37 -15.59 5.86
CA GLY A 189 21.10 -15.83 7.11
C GLY A 189 20.26 -16.57 8.15
N ILE A 190 19.01 -16.14 8.37
CA ILE A 190 18.09 -16.77 9.32
C ILE A 190 17.79 -18.22 8.93
N SER A 191 17.38 -18.45 7.67
CA SER A 191 17.09 -19.80 7.18
C SER A 191 18.31 -20.71 7.23
N GLY A 192 19.49 -20.21 6.88
CA GLY A 192 20.76 -20.94 6.99
C GLY A 192 21.13 -21.31 8.43
N SER A 193 20.88 -20.41 9.38
CA SER A 193 21.09 -20.69 10.81
C SER A 193 20.16 -21.79 11.30
N ILE A 194 18.86 -21.70 10.99
CA ILE A 194 17.86 -22.70 11.39
C ILE A 194 18.24 -24.09 10.85
N ILE A 195 18.58 -24.19 9.56
CA ILE A 195 19.02 -25.45 8.95
C ILE A 195 20.24 -26.03 9.67
N SER A 196 21.22 -25.18 10.01
CA SER A 196 22.46 -25.60 10.67
C SER A 196 22.20 -26.07 12.10
N ASP A 197 21.34 -25.37 12.85
CA ASP A 197 20.98 -25.71 14.22
C ASP A 197 20.20 -27.03 14.27
N ILE A 198 19.21 -27.24 13.38
CA ILE A 198 18.46 -28.50 13.29
C ILE A 198 19.39 -29.66 12.96
N ARG A 199 20.33 -29.48 12.00
CA ARG A 199 21.32 -30.51 11.66
C ARG A 199 22.23 -30.86 12.83
N ARG A 200 22.71 -29.87 13.58
CA ARG A 200 23.54 -30.09 14.78
C ARG A 200 22.78 -30.93 15.82
N MET A 201 21.53 -30.56 16.12
CA MET A 201 20.72 -31.31 17.09
C MET A 201 20.39 -32.73 16.63
N LYS A 202 20.22 -32.98 15.33
CA LYS A 202 20.05 -34.35 14.79
C LYS A 202 21.36 -35.15 14.82
N GLY A 203 22.51 -34.51 14.68
CA GLY A 203 23.83 -35.14 14.80
C GLY A 203 24.20 -35.51 16.24
N ASP A 204 23.85 -34.66 17.20
CA ASP A 204 24.10 -34.87 18.64
C ASP A 204 23.18 -35.94 19.27
N ALA A 205 22.16 -36.41 18.56
CA ALA A 205 21.25 -37.48 19.02
C ALA A 205 21.78 -38.91 18.75
N HIS A 206 22.98 -39.03 18.17
CA HIS A 206 23.61 -40.31 17.80
C HIS A 206 24.95 -40.59 18.52
N GLU A 207 25.27 -39.83 19.56
CA GLU A 207 26.31 -40.17 20.57
C GLU A 207 25.68 -40.52 21.93
#